data_AF-A0A101XDE9-F1
#
_entry.id   AF-A0A101XDE9-F1
#
_cell.length_a   1.000
_cell.length_b   1.000
_cell.length_c   1.000
_cell.angle_alpha   90.00
_cell.angle_beta   90.00
_cell.angle_gamma   90.00
#
_symmetry.space_group_name_H-M   'P 1'
#
loop_
_entity.id
_entity.type
_entity.pdbx_description
1 polymer ?
#
loop_
_entity_poly.entity_id
_entity_poly.type
_entity_poly.pdbx_seq_one_letter_code
_entity_poly.pdbx_strand_id
1 'polypeptide(L)'
;MSFFRLKIPLPGMELGHVNVYVLRCGDGYGLIDVGLATYDAALSLVRGLKSLGIKLAEITKVYVTHFHADHITLAQLLAEVASPDLYIGEKELMDIATSFEELAKMYAEEYKRHGAPPDVAEAFLKVHPMARFRKAFEDVWKLDWRPVRDGDALDCGLKAVWTPGHTPGHVVYVADFGVFTGDHVLPKITPNISWYPIPDFNPLKEYLQSLRKVAWNTRAFPAHGDEMPDLSTRVAELLSHHERRLAEVLKLLKEPMTTYQIAQRMAWDAGPFEQFDVYNKIFAIGEAYSHLLYLEEQGAVRRIEKDVVYWTR
;
A
#
# COMPACT_ATOMS: atom_id res chain seq x y z
N MET A 1 3.85 -7.24 26.44
CA MET A 1 4.48 -6.03 25.84
C MET A 1 3.36 -5.02 25.56
N SER A 2 3.53 -3.75 25.95
CA SER A 2 2.54 -2.70 25.73
C SER A 2 2.94 -1.83 24.53
N PHE A 3 1.98 -1.42 23.72
CA PHE A 3 2.17 -0.47 22.62
C PHE A 3 1.22 0.72 22.78
N PHE A 4 1.54 1.83 22.12
CA PHE A 4 0.63 2.97 21.98
C PHE A 4 0.29 3.19 20.51
N ARG A 5 -0.91 3.70 20.23
CA ARG A 5 -1.35 4.05 18.87
C ARG A 5 -1.51 5.56 18.77
N LEU A 6 -0.82 6.16 17.81
CA LEU A 6 -0.96 7.57 17.44
C LEU A 6 -1.73 7.65 16.12
N LYS A 7 -2.79 8.46 16.09
CA LYS A 7 -3.53 8.75 14.85
C LYS A 7 -2.94 9.99 14.19
N ILE A 8 -2.14 9.79 13.16
CA ILE A 8 -1.44 10.85 12.44
C ILE A 8 -2.33 11.35 11.29
N PRO A 9 -2.68 12.65 11.23
CA PRO A 9 -3.63 13.16 10.26
C PRO A 9 -3.09 13.10 8.81
N LEU A 10 -4.00 12.86 7.86
CA LEU A 10 -3.73 12.87 6.43
C LEU A 10 -4.52 14.00 5.75
N PRO A 11 -4.04 15.26 5.85
CA PRO A 11 -4.80 16.40 5.35
C PRO A 11 -5.00 16.32 3.83
N GLY A 12 -6.26 16.43 3.40
CA GLY A 12 -6.65 16.36 1.99
C GLY A 12 -6.69 14.94 1.42
N MET A 13 -6.75 13.91 2.27
CA MET A 13 -6.99 12.51 1.88
C MET A 13 -8.26 11.99 2.57
N GLU A 14 -9.07 11.20 1.86
CA GLU A 14 -10.34 10.66 2.38
C GLU A 14 -10.16 9.73 3.58
N LEU A 15 -9.00 9.06 3.68
CA LEU A 15 -8.64 8.16 4.79
C LEU A 15 -8.57 8.89 6.15
N GLY A 16 -8.34 10.21 6.15
CA GLY A 16 -8.34 11.08 7.32
C GLY A 16 -7.14 10.93 8.27
N HIS A 17 -6.67 9.71 8.54
CA HIS A 17 -5.46 9.45 9.35
C HIS A 17 -4.81 8.11 9.02
N VAL A 18 -3.54 7.99 9.37
CA VAL A 18 -2.77 6.74 9.47
C VAL A 18 -2.43 6.46 10.94
N ASN A 19 -2.46 5.20 11.34
CA ASN A 19 -2.10 4.72 12.66
C ASN A 19 -0.60 4.42 12.69
N VAL A 20 0.13 5.19 13.50
CA VAL A 20 1.52 4.92 13.85
C VAL A 20 1.56 4.22 15.21
N TYR A 21 2.29 3.11 15.31
CA TYR A 21 2.39 2.34 16.55
C TYR A 21 3.73 2.55 17.22
N VAL A 22 3.71 2.83 18.52
CA VAL A 22 4.90 3.04 19.35
C VAL A 22 5.11 1.82 20.23
N LEU A 23 6.27 1.18 20.12
CA LEU A 23 6.65 -0.01 20.89
C LEU A 23 7.87 0.29 21.75
N ARG A 24 7.98 -0.39 22.89
CA ARG A 24 9.22 -0.39 23.68
C ARG A 24 10.23 -1.35 23.04
N CYS A 25 11.48 -0.94 22.93
CA CYS A 25 12.57 -1.76 22.41
C CYS A 25 13.67 -1.90 23.48
N GLY A 26 14.72 -2.67 23.20
CA GLY A 26 15.82 -2.87 24.17
C GLY A 26 16.52 -1.57 24.58
N ASP A 27 16.69 -0.65 23.64
CA ASP A 27 17.49 0.58 23.75
C ASP A 27 16.67 1.88 23.68
N GLY A 28 15.34 1.80 23.58
CA GLY A 28 14.50 2.98 23.36
C GLY A 28 13.09 2.60 22.93
N TYR A 29 12.57 3.31 21.93
CA TYR A 29 11.27 3.07 21.34
C TYR A 29 11.37 2.86 19.83
N GLY A 30 10.47 2.01 19.33
CA GLY A 30 10.31 1.70 17.93
C GLY A 30 9.00 2.28 17.42
N LEU A 31 9.00 2.77 16.18
CA LEU A 31 7.78 3.13 15.47
C LEU A 31 7.48 2.07 14.40
N ILE A 32 6.21 1.74 14.22
CA ILE A 32 5.72 1.09 12.99
C ILE A 32 5.00 2.16 12.19
N ASP A 33 5.51 2.42 10.99
CA ASP A 33 5.21 3.57 10.13
C ASP A 33 5.45 4.95 10.79
N VAL A 34 5.44 6.02 9.99
CA VAL A 34 5.80 7.36 10.49
C VAL A 34 4.85 8.49 10.09
N GLY A 35 3.98 8.26 9.11
CA GLY A 35 3.06 9.30 8.64
C GLY A 35 3.52 10.01 7.37
N LEU A 36 2.67 10.95 6.93
CA LEU A 36 2.83 11.75 5.73
C LEU A 36 3.63 13.04 5.96
N ALA A 37 4.52 13.42 5.05
CA ALA A 37 5.37 14.61 5.13
C ALA A 37 4.60 15.94 4.99
N THR A 38 3.75 16.23 5.98
CA THR A 38 3.00 17.48 6.13
C THR A 38 3.25 18.07 7.49
N TYR A 39 3.06 19.39 7.60
CA TYR A 39 3.21 20.09 8.89
C TYR A 39 2.30 19.50 9.98
N ASP A 40 1.03 19.25 9.66
CA ASP A 40 0.05 18.75 10.62
C ASP A 40 0.38 17.33 11.11
N ALA A 41 0.83 16.46 10.20
CA ALA A 41 1.26 15.12 10.54
C ALA A 41 2.52 15.11 11.42
N ALA A 42 3.55 15.87 11.05
CA ALA A 42 4.77 16.01 11.84
C ALA A 42 4.47 16.53 13.24
N LEU A 43 3.67 17.60 13.34
CA LEU A 43 3.27 18.18 14.63
C LEU A 43 2.45 17.20 15.47
N SER A 44 1.55 16.44 14.86
CA SER A 44 0.77 15.40 15.55
C SER A 44 1.67 14.29 16.10
N LEU A 45 2.64 13.79 15.32
CA LEU A 45 3.59 12.78 15.76
C LEU A 45 4.38 13.26 16.99
N VAL A 46 4.96 14.47 16.92
CA VAL A 46 5.73 15.04 18.03
C VAL A 46 4.87 15.25 19.28
N ARG A 47 3.64 15.76 19.13
CA ARG A 47 2.72 15.95 20.27
C ARG A 47 2.28 14.62 20.86
N GLY A 48 2.02 13.62 20.01
CA GLY A 48 1.69 12.25 20.39
C GLY A 48 2.78 11.65 21.27
N LEU A 49 4.02 11.61 20.77
CA LEU A 49 5.19 11.14 21.53
C LEU A 49 5.38 11.90 22.84
N LYS A 50 5.28 13.23 22.82
CA LYS A 50 5.38 14.07 24.03
C LYS A 50 4.31 13.72 25.06
N SER A 51 3.08 13.45 24.64
CA SER A 51 1.97 13.08 25.55
C SER A 51 2.20 11.73 26.23
N LEU A 52 2.98 10.85 25.61
CA LEU A 52 3.46 9.58 26.18
C LEU A 52 4.71 9.75 27.05
N GLY A 53 5.22 10.96 27.20
CA GLY A 53 6.48 11.23 27.91
C GLY A 53 7.74 10.82 27.14
N ILE A 54 7.62 10.53 25.84
CA ILE A 54 8.71 10.04 24.98
C ILE A 54 9.32 11.22 24.23
N LYS A 55 10.64 11.38 24.32
CA LYS A 55 11.40 12.34 23.51
C LYS A 55 11.70 11.74 22.13
N LEU A 56 11.78 12.57 21.11
CA LEU A 56 12.14 12.13 19.75
C LEU A 56 13.47 11.37 19.71
N ALA A 57 14.48 11.82 20.44
CA ALA A 57 15.78 11.17 20.53
C ALA A 57 15.76 9.77 21.20
N GLU A 58 14.63 9.37 21.80
CA GLU A 58 14.44 8.01 22.34
C GLU A 58 13.83 7.06 21.29
N ILE A 59 13.46 7.57 20.12
CA ILE A 59 13.09 6.72 18.97
C ILE A 59 14.38 6.18 18.37
N THR A 60 14.65 4.91 18.58
CA THR A 60 15.87 4.23 18.11
C THR A 60 15.63 3.39 16.87
N LYS A 61 14.36 3.06 16.56
CA LYS A 61 13.99 2.17 15.45
C LYS A 61 12.73 2.65 14.75
N VAL A 62 12.69 2.50 13.43
CA VAL A 62 11.50 2.71 12.61
C VAL A 62 11.34 1.52 11.68
N TYR A 63 10.19 0.86 11.76
CA TYR A 63 9.81 -0.25 10.91
C TYR A 63 8.70 0.22 9.97
N VAL A 64 9.04 0.52 8.73
CA VAL A 64 8.07 0.90 7.72
C VAL A 64 7.46 -0.37 7.14
N THR A 65 6.13 -0.41 7.03
CA THR A 65 5.38 -1.54 6.47
C THR A 65 5.55 -1.60 4.96
N HIS A 66 5.45 -0.46 4.28
CA HIS A 66 5.61 -0.31 2.84
C HIS A 66 5.88 1.15 2.43
N PHE A 67 6.18 1.36 1.14
CA PHE A 67 6.69 2.66 0.66
C PHE A 67 5.63 3.76 0.43
N HIS A 68 4.33 3.53 0.66
CA HIS A 68 3.33 4.58 0.35
C HIS A 68 3.54 5.83 1.23
N ALA A 69 3.10 6.96 0.69
CA ALA A 69 3.54 8.28 1.16
C ALA A 69 3.24 8.51 2.64
N ASP A 70 2.08 8.09 3.09
CA ASP A 70 1.59 8.19 4.45
C ASP A 70 2.24 7.21 5.44
N HIS A 71 3.06 6.28 4.97
CA HIS A 71 3.79 5.35 5.82
C HIS A 71 5.25 5.74 5.97
N ILE A 72 5.88 6.24 4.89
CA ILE A 72 7.33 6.41 4.81
C ILE A 72 7.81 7.87 4.89
N THR A 73 7.03 8.86 4.43
CA THR A 73 7.62 10.15 4.04
C THR A 73 8.07 11.03 5.21
N LEU A 74 7.56 10.81 6.42
CA LEU A 74 8.09 11.46 7.63
C LEU A 74 9.41 10.86 8.14
N ALA A 75 9.95 9.80 7.51
CA ALA A 75 11.16 9.13 7.99
C ALA A 75 12.37 10.06 7.94
N GLN A 76 12.43 10.95 6.93
CA GLN A 76 13.50 11.96 6.83
C GLN A 76 13.56 12.85 8.08
N LEU A 77 12.40 13.30 8.60
CA LEU A 77 12.37 14.11 9.81
C LEU A 77 12.99 13.36 10.99
N LEU A 78 12.65 12.08 11.16
CA LEU A 78 13.20 11.26 12.23
C LEU A 78 14.70 10.98 12.06
N ALA A 79 15.16 10.77 10.83
CA ALA A 79 16.58 10.60 10.52
C ALA A 79 17.41 11.82 10.97
N GLU A 80 16.91 13.04 10.73
CA GLU A 80 17.58 14.29 11.11
C GLU A 80 17.59 14.54 12.63
N VAL A 81 16.50 14.21 13.33
CA VAL A 81 16.33 14.63 14.74
C VAL A 81 16.65 13.55 15.76
N ALA A 82 16.61 12.27 15.35
CA ALA A 82 16.79 11.12 16.23
C ALA A 82 17.77 10.07 15.68
N SER A 83 18.02 10.08 14.36
CA SER A 83 18.89 9.12 13.67
C SER A 83 18.61 7.65 14.05
N PRO A 84 17.34 7.18 13.99
CA PRO A 84 17.02 5.80 14.30
C PRO A 84 17.54 4.86 13.21
N ASP A 85 17.63 3.58 13.55
CA ASP A 85 17.74 2.52 12.55
C ASP A 85 16.42 2.44 11.75
N LEU A 86 16.51 2.58 10.44
CA LEU A 86 15.36 2.57 9.53
C LEU A 86 15.25 1.22 8.82
N TYR A 87 14.09 0.58 8.90
CA TYR A 87 13.82 -0.75 8.35
C TYR A 87 12.65 -0.70 7.37
N ILE A 88 12.78 -1.42 6.26
CA ILE A 88 11.71 -1.60 5.28
C ILE A 88 11.87 -2.95 4.56
N GLY A 89 10.78 -3.53 4.06
CA GLY A 89 10.84 -4.77 3.28
C GLY A 89 11.84 -4.68 2.13
N GLU A 90 12.69 -5.69 1.97
CA GLU A 90 13.79 -5.65 0.98
C GLU A 90 13.30 -5.44 -0.46
N LYS A 91 12.06 -5.86 -0.74
CA LYS A 91 11.40 -5.73 -2.04
C LYS A 91 10.85 -4.32 -2.29
N GLU A 92 10.79 -3.45 -1.28
CA GLU A 92 10.48 -2.02 -1.48
C GLU A 92 11.71 -1.21 -1.92
N LEU A 93 12.91 -1.76 -1.72
CA LEU A 93 14.18 -1.14 -2.12
C LEU A 93 14.57 -1.46 -3.57
N MET A 94 13.66 -2.05 -4.34
CA MET A 94 13.91 -2.35 -5.75
C MET A 94 13.89 -1.05 -6.57
N ASP A 95 14.95 -0.82 -7.33
CA ASP A 95 15.03 0.29 -8.28
C ASP A 95 14.15 -0.01 -9.50
N ILE A 96 12.90 0.46 -9.46
CA ILE A 96 11.94 0.29 -10.57
C ILE A 96 12.21 1.32 -11.68
N ALA A 97 12.72 2.50 -11.34
CA ALA A 97 13.04 3.58 -12.28
C ALA A 97 14.19 4.44 -11.75
N THR A 98 14.89 5.13 -12.64
CA THR A 98 16.00 6.04 -12.31
C THR A 98 15.53 7.43 -11.89
N SER A 99 14.26 7.77 -12.15
CA SER A 99 13.65 9.04 -11.80
C SER A 99 12.14 8.93 -11.64
N PHE A 100 11.55 9.92 -10.97
CA PHE A 100 10.09 10.01 -10.84
C PHE A 100 9.42 10.19 -12.21
N GLU A 101 10.02 10.98 -13.11
CA GLU A 101 9.52 11.19 -14.47
C GLU A 101 9.49 9.89 -15.27
N GLU A 102 10.54 9.08 -15.18
CA GLU A 102 10.59 7.78 -15.84
C GLU A 102 9.49 6.86 -15.29
N LEU A 103 9.37 6.75 -13.98
CA LEU A 103 8.34 5.93 -13.34
C LEU A 103 6.93 6.35 -13.75
N ALA A 104 6.64 7.64 -13.71
CA ALA A 104 5.36 8.17 -14.12
C ALA A 104 5.07 7.97 -15.61
N LYS A 105 6.11 8.04 -16.46
CA LYS A 105 5.99 7.71 -17.88
C LYS A 105 5.67 6.23 -18.08
N MET A 106 6.28 5.32 -17.33
CA MET A 106 5.95 3.89 -17.38
C MET A 106 4.47 3.65 -17.05
N TYR A 107 3.95 4.26 -15.98
CA TYR A 107 2.53 4.18 -15.64
C TYR A 107 1.62 4.78 -16.72
N ALA A 108 1.95 5.98 -17.21
CA ALA A 108 1.14 6.65 -18.22
C ALA A 108 1.08 5.85 -19.52
N GLU A 109 2.21 5.34 -20.00
CA GLU A 109 2.25 4.54 -21.23
C GLU A 109 1.55 3.20 -21.05
N GLU A 110 1.69 2.54 -19.90
CA GLU A 110 0.95 1.29 -19.65
C GLU A 110 -0.55 1.54 -19.56
N TYR A 111 -1.02 2.57 -18.86
CA TYR A 111 -2.45 2.88 -18.81
C TYR A 111 -3.01 3.31 -20.17
N LYS A 112 -2.24 4.03 -20.99
CA LYS A 112 -2.62 4.32 -22.40
C LYS A 112 -2.76 3.03 -23.20
N ARG A 113 -1.78 2.12 -23.10
CA ARG A 113 -1.86 0.78 -23.72
C ARG A 113 -3.11 0.02 -23.28
N HIS A 114 -3.58 0.23 -22.06
CA HIS A 114 -4.79 -0.37 -21.50
C HIS A 114 -6.07 0.46 -21.69
N GLY A 115 -6.04 1.42 -22.63
CA GLY A 115 -7.19 2.16 -23.12
C GLY A 115 -7.59 3.37 -22.29
N ALA A 116 -6.77 3.80 -21.32
CA ALA A 116 -7.02 5.03 -20.59
C ALA A 116 -6.83 6.25 -21.51
N PRO A 117 -7.75 7.24 -21.48
CA PRO A 117 -7.58 8.50 -22.18
C PRO A 117 -6.28 9.23 -21.77
N PRO A 118 -5.62 9.99 -22.68
CA PRO A 118 -4.37 10.67 -22.36
C PRO A 118 -4.45 11.61 -21.15
N ASP A 119 -5.57 12.32 -20.98
CA ASP A 119 -5.80 13.21 -19.84
C ASP A 119 -5.88 12.47 -18.49
N VAL A 120 -6.33 11.22 -18.48
CA VAL A 120 -6.33 10.35 -17.29
C VAL A 120 -4.94 9.76 -17.07
N ALA A 121 -4.32 9.20 -18.11
CA ALA A 121 -3.04 8.51 -18.00
C ALA A 121 -1.89 9.47 -17.63
N GLU A 122 -1.85 10.66 -18.22
CA GLU A 122 -0.79 11.65 -17.98
C GLU A 122 -0.99 12.44 -16.68
N ALA A 123 -2.19 12.38 -16.08
CA ALA A 123 -2.45 13.03 -14.81
C ALA A 123 -1.72 12.39 -13.63
N PHE A 124 -1.19 11.17 -13.77
CA PHE A 124 -0.38 10.51 -12.73
C PHE A 124 0.71 11.45 -12.16
N LEU A 125 1.39 12.19 -13.04
CA LEU A 125 2.42 13.17 -12.69
C LEU A 125 1.94 14.34 -11.82
N LYS A 126 0.63 14.58 -11.75
CA LYS A 126 0.03 15.71 -11.02
C LYS A 126 -0.69 15.26 -9.76
N VAL A 127 -1.39 14.12 -9.82
CA VAL A 127 -2.36 13.74 -8.76
C VAL A 127 -1.85 12.63 -7.85
N HIS A 128 -0.92 11.78 -8.30
CA HIS A 128 -0.45 10.64 -7.51
C HIS A 128 0.34 11.09 -6.27
N PRO A 129 0.17 10.49 -5.07
CA PRO A 129 0.89 10.84 -3.85
C PRO A 129 2.40 10.91 -4.05
N MET A 130 2.97 9.95 -4.77
CA MET A 130 4.41 9.95 -5.07
C MET A 130 4.85 11.17 -5.90
N ALA A 131 3.98 11.74 -6.74
CA ALA A 131 4.24 13.01 -7.42
C ALA A 131 4.07 14.20 -6.48
N ARG A 132 2.95 14.24 -5.74
CA ARG A 132 2.59 15.32 -4.83
C ARG A 132 3.61 15.50 -3.70
N PHE A 133 4.21 14.40 -3.26
CA PHE A 133 5.23 14.34 -2.21
C PHE A 133 6.62 14.01 -2.77
N ARG A 134 6.88 14.31 -4.05
CA ARG A 134 8.14 13.96 -4.73
C ARG A 134 9.38 14.31 -3.94
N LYS A 135 9.48 15.53 -3.41
CA LYS A 135 10.64 15.95 -2.61
C LYS A 135 10.85 15.05 -1.39
N ALA A 136 9.77 14.70 -0.69
CA ALA A 136 9.86 13.81 0.45
C ALA A 136 10.30 12.40 0.05
N PHE A 137 9.84 11.90 -1.11
CA PHE A 137 10.34 10.65 -1.68
C PHE A 137 11.83 10.71 -2.04
N GLU A 138 12.28 11.77 -2.71
CA GLU A 138 13.69 12.01 -3.03
C GLU A 138 14.59 12.11 -1.79
N ASP A 139 14.05 12.57 -0.66
CA ASP A 139 14.76 12.60 0.62
C ASP A 139 14.82 11.18 1.22
N VAL A 140 13.68 10.49 1.35
CA VAL A 140 13.66 9.16 1.98
C VAL A 140 14.37 8.08 1.17
N TRP A 141 14.44 8.18 -0.17
CA TRP A 141 15.20 7.22 -0.99
C TRP A 141 16.72 7.29 -0.78
N LYS A 142 17.23 8.38 -0.18
CA LYS A 142 18.65 8.53 0.15
C LYS A 142 19.01 8.03 1.55
N LEU A 143 18.01 7.66 2.35
CA LEU A 143 18.23 7.16 3.70
C LEU A 143 18.85 5.76 3.66
N ASP A 144 19.64 5.45 4.69
CA ASP A 144 20.27 4.13 4.85
C ASP A 144 19.25 3.11 5.39
N TRP A 145 18.45 2.55 4.48
CA TRP A 145 17.44 1.56 4.79
C TRP A 145 18.03 0.19 5.03
N ARG A 146 17.70 -0.41 6.16
CA ARG A 146 17.99 -1.81 6.47
C ARG A 146 16.91 -2.71 5.88
N PRO A 147 17.28 -3.69 5.04
CA PRO A 147 16.31 -4.59 4.43
C PRO A 147 15.72 -5.53 5.48
N VAL A 148 14.40 -5.73 5.41
CA VAL A 148 13.65 -6.72 6.19
C VAL A 148 13.21 -7.86 5.28
N ARG A 149 13.42 -9.10 5.72
CA ARG A 149 13.06 -10.34 5.01
C ARG A 149 11.96 -11.10 5.71
N ASP A 150 11.29 -11.98 4.96
CA ASP A 150 10.28 -12.88 5.53
C ASP A 150 10.89 -13.75 6.64
N GLY A 151 10.27 -13.72 7.81
CA GLY A 151 10.68 -14.51 8.97
C GLY A 151 11.74 -13.86 9.87
N ASP A 152 12.27 -12.68 9.53
CA ASP A 152 13.25 -11.98 10.36
C ASP A 152 12.69 -11.72 11.77
N ALA A 153 13.51 -12.03 12.78
CA ALA A 153 13.28 -11.63 14.16
C ALA A 153 13.94 -10.26 14.38
N LEU A 154 13.13 -9.28 14.74
CA LEU A 154 13.53 -7.89 14.91
C LEU A 154 13.44 -7.51 16.40
N ASP A 155 14.10 -6.42 16.78
CA ASP A 155 13.95 -5.87 18.13
C ASP A 155 12.48 -5.43 18.36
N CYS A 156 12.15 -5.07 19.60
CA CYS A 156 10.80 -4.72 20.02
C CYS A 156 9.82 -5.91 19.94
N GLY A 157 10.35 -7.15 19.97
CA GLY A 157 9.57 -8.38 19.97
C GLY A 157 8.79 -8.61 18.68
N LEU A 158 9.30 -8.10 17.56
CA LEU A 158 8.64 -8.18 16.27
C LEU A 158 9.21 -9.33 15.43
N LYS A 159 8.33 -10.01 14.69
CA LYS A 159 8.69 -10.90 13.60
C LYS A 159 8.11 -10.38 12.29
N ALA A 160 8.94 -10.25 11.27
CA ALA A 160 8.50 -9.82 9.95
C ALA A 160 7.85 -10.96 9.16
N VAL A 161 6.76 -10.65 8.46
CA VAL A 161 6.14 -11.55 7.49
C VAL A 161 5.88 -10.76 6.21
N TRP A 162 6.54 -11.15 5.12
CA TRP A 162 6.43 -10.51 3.81
C TRP A 162 5.05 -10.80 3.20
N THR A 163 4.29 -9.79 2.85
CA THR A 163 2.91 -9.93 2.35
C THR A 163 2.74 -9.13 1.06
N PRO A 164 3.41 -9.52 -0.03
CA PRO A 164 3.33 -8.80 -1.30
C PRO A 164 1.90 -8.75 -1.84
N GLY A 165 1.62 -7.71 -2.62
CA GLY A 165 0.37 -7.55 -3.36
C GLY A 165 -0.11 -6.11 -3.37
N HIS A 166 -0.34 -5.53 -2.20
CA HIS A 166 -0.65 -4.10 -2.07
C HIS A 166 0.55 -3.24 -2.53
N THR A 167 1.74 -3.60 -2.08
CA THR A 167 3.02 -3.21 -2.66
C THR A 167 3.90 -4.45 -2.86
N PRO A 168 5.00 -4.36 -3.64
CA PRO A 168 5.90 -5.49 -3.89
C PRO A 168 6.61 -6.00 -2.63
N GLY A 169 6.93 -5.10 -1.70
CA GLY A 169 7.65 -5.42 -0.48
C GLY A 169 6.93 -5.18 0.83
N HIS A 170 5.59 -5.10 0.82
CA HIS A 170 4.82 -4.93 2.05
C HIS A 170 5.20 -5.99 3.10
N VAL A 171 5.37 -5.57 4.35
CA VAL A 171 5.63 -6.44 5.50
C VAL A 171 4.57 -6.20 6.58
N VAL A 172 3.98 -7.27 7.10
CA VAL A 172 3.26 -7.23 8.39
C VAL A 172 4.21 -7.58 9.52
N TYR A 173 4.05 -6.92 10.67
CA TYR A 173 4.88 -7.15 11.85
C TYR A 173 4.06 -7.89 12.92
N VAL A 174 4.52 -9.09 13.29
CA VAL A 174 3.87 -9.97 14.26
C VAL A 174 4.51 -9.79 15.63
N ALA A 175 3.69 -9.61 16.67
CA ALA A 175 4.09 -9.62 18.07
C ALA A 175 3.26 -10.66 18.84
N ASP A 176 3.68 -11.02 20.05
CA ASP A 176 2.98 -12.03 20.89
C ASP A 176 1.50 -11.70 21.18
N PHE A 177 1.11 -10.42 21.09
CA PHE A 177 -0.23 -9.95 21.40
C PHE A 177 -1.10 -9.64 20.16
N GLY A 178 -0.56 -9.76 18.95
CA GLY A 178 -1.28 -9.47 17.71
C GLY A 178 -0.38 -9.03 16.55
N VAL A 179 -1.00 -8.57 15.47
CA VAL A 179 -0.31 -8.28 14.20
C VAL A 179 -0.55 -6.85 13.76
N PHE A 180 0.51 -6.11 13.49
CA PHE A 180 0.45 -4.83 12.80
C PHE A 180 0.38 -5.11 11.30
N THR A 181 -0.80 -4.85 10.72
CA THR A 181 -1.13 -5.33 9.37
C THR A 181 -0.78 -4.35 8.26
N GLY A 182 -0.34 -3.13 8.59
CA GLY A 182 -0.14 -2.08 7.60
C GLY A 182 -1.42 -1.88 6.78
N ASP A 183 -1.25 -1.87 5.45
CA ASP A 183 -2.33 -1.83 4.47
C ASP A 183 -2.67 -3.20 3.89
N HIS A 184 -2.06 -4.27 4.38
CA HIS A 184 -2.37 -5.62 3.91
C HIS A 184 -3.79 -6.07 4.31
N VAL A 185 -4.27 -5.69 5.50
CA VAL A 185 -5.66 -5.98 5.93
C VAL A 185 -6.24 -4.77 6.67
N LEU A 186 -7.28 -4.17 6.09
CA LEU A 186 -7.99 -3.01 6.65
C LEU A 186 -9.42 -3.38 7.06
N PRO A 187 -9.97 -2.78 8.14
CA PRO A 187 -11.21 -3.25 8.78
C PRO A 187 -12.49 -2.92 8.01
N LYS A 188 -12.52 -1.80 7.27
CA LYS A 188 -13.72 -1.31 6.57
C LYS A 188 -13.55 -1.34 5.06
N ILE A 189 -12.48 -0.71 4.59
CA ILE A 189 -12.15 -0.62 3.17
C ILE A 189 -11.35 -1.85 2.70
N THR A 190 -11.34 -2.06 1.40
CA THR A 190 -10.39 -2.95 0.73
C THR A 190 -9.12 -2.16 0.43
N PRO A 191 -7.92 -2.68 0.73
CA PRO A 191 -6.70 -2.02 0.28
C PRO A 191 -6.63 -2.07 -1.24
N ASN A 192 -6.05 -1.03 -1.83
CA ASN A 192 -5.93 -0.97 -3.28
C ASN A 192 -4.86 -1.98 -3.76
N ILE A 193 -5.22 -2.83 -4.73
CA ILE A 193 -4.30 -3.79 -5.35
C ILE A 193 -4.11 -3.38 -6.81
N SER A 194 -3.11 -2.53 -7.07
CA SER A 194 -2.84 -2.01 -8.42
C SER A 194 -1.64 -2.67 -9.08
N TRP A 195 -1.60 -2.59 -10.40
CA TRP A 195 -0.43 -2.92 -11.19
C TRP A 195 0.79 -2.06 -10.83
N TYR A 196 1.97 -2.68 -10.85
CA TYR A 196 3.26 -2.03 -10.70
C TYR A 196 4.12 -2.34 -11.92
N PRO A 197 5.01 -1.42 -12.36
CA PRO A 197 5.93 -1.63 -13.48
C PRO A 197 7.08 -2.58 -13.15
N ILE A 198 6.75 -3.75 -12.62
CA ILE A 198 7.68 -4.82 -12.26
C ILE A 198 7.38 -6.02 -13.16
N PRO A 199 8.35 -6.49 -13.97
CA PRO A 199 8.16 -7.66 -14.82
C PRO A 199 7.66 -8.87 -14.02
N ASP A 200 6.70 -9.60 -14.59
CA ASP A 200 6.11 -10.83 -14.05
C ASP A 200 5.47 -10.73 -12.65
N PHE A 201 5.36 -9.53 -12.07
CA PHE A 201 4.66 -9.32 -10.81
C PHE A 201 3.15 -9.33 -11.05
N ASN A 202 2.44 -10.22 -10.36
CA ASN A 202 0.98 -10.32 -10.40
C ASN A 202 0.39 -9.88 -9.04
N PRO A 203 0.03 -8.59 -8.87
CA PRO A 203 -0.31 -8.04 -7.55
C PRO A 203 -1.45 -8.76 -6.86
N LEU A 204 -2.51 -9.14 -7.60
CA LEU A 204 -3.65 -9.81 -6.99
C LEU A 204 -3.33 -11.26 -6.62
N LYS A 205 -2.55 -11.99 -7.43
CA LYS A 205 -2.09 -13.33 -7.06
C LYS A 205 -1.33 -13.28 -5.74
N GLU A 206 -0.34 -12.39 -5.66
CA GLU A 206 0.52 -12.22 -4.49
C GLU A 206 -0.32 -11.81 -3.28
N TYR A 207 -1.22 -10.85 -3.44
CA TYR A 207 -2.12 -10.41 -2.38
C TYR A 207 -2.99 -11.55 -1.83
N LEU A 208 -3.63 -12.35 -2.70
CA LEU A 208 -4.48 -13.47 -2.29
C LEU A 208 -3.67 -14.59 -1.60
N GLN A 209 -2.42 -14.82 -2.01
CA GLN A 209 -1.53 -15.76 -1.32
C GLN A 209 -1.12 -15.22 0.06
N SER A 210 -0.78 -13.93 0.14
CA SER A 210 -0.44 -13.22 1.36
C SER A 210 -1.59 -13.17 2.37
N LEU A 211 -2.83 -12.95 1.90
CA LEU A 211 -4.04 -13.02 2.74
C LEU A 211 -4.17 -14.40 3.39
N ARG A 212 -4.05 -15.48 2.62
CA ARG A 212 -4.12 -16.84 3.14
C ARG A 212 -2.98 -17.14 4.12
N LYS A 213 -1.79 -16.59 3.89
CA LYS A 213 -0.62 -16.76 4.77
C LYS A 213 -0.86 -16.20 6.18
N VAL A 214 -1.61 -15.10 6.30
CA VAL A 214 -1.82 -14.38 7.57
C VAL A 214 -3.22 -14.58 8.17
N ALA A 215 -3.96 -15.61 7.74
CA ALA A 215 -5.31 -15.93 8.21
C ALA A 215 -5.35 -16.49 9.65
N TRP A 216 -4.64 -15.83 10.57
CA TRP A 216 -4.51 -16.25 11.97
C TRP A 216 -5.66 -15.71 12.81
N ASN A 217 -6.11 -16.51 13.77
CA ASN A 217 -7.08 -16.07 14.77
C ASN A 217 -6.37 -15.26 15.86
N THR A 218 -6.20 -13.96 15.59
CA THR A 218 -5.48 -13.03 16.45
C THR A 218 -5.99 -11.60 16.26
N ARG A 219 -5.74 -10.74 17.25
CA ARG A 219 -5.98 -9.29 17.11
C ARG A 219 -5.07 -8.70 16.04
N ALA A 220 -5.61 -7.74 15.30
CA ALA A 220 -4.88 -7.01 14.27
C ALA A 220 -5.01 -5.49 14.41
N PHE A 221 -3.91 -4.82 14.13
CA PHE A 221 -3.70 -3.39 14.29
C PHE A 221 -3.39 -2.79 12.90
N PRO A 222 -4.41 -2.33 12.16
CA PRO A 222 -4.26 -1.83 10.80
C PRO A 222 -3.65 -0.44 10.77
N ALA A 223 -3.05 -0.04 9.65
CA ALA A 223 -2.60 1.33 9.46
C ALA A 223 -3.78 2.31 9.28
N HIS A 224 -4.95 1.85 8.81
CA HIS A 224 -6.15 2.69 8.76
C HIS A 224 -7.33 2.06 9.50
N GLY A 225 -8.08 2.91 10.21
CA GLY A 225 -9.29 2.51 10.92
C GLY A 225 -9.03 1.94 12.32
N ASP A 226 -9.95 1.10 12.77
CA ASP A 226 -9.96 0.55 14.13
C ASP A 226 -9.32 -0.83 14.21
N GLU A 227 -8.90 -1.20 15.41
CA GLU A 227 -8.39 -2.55 15.71
C GLU A 227 -9.44 -3.61 15.35
N MET A 228 -8.96 -4.74 14.82
CA MET A 228 -9.77 -5.92 14.55
C MET A 228 -9.53 -6.97 15.64
N PRO A 229 -10.58 -7.49 16.31
CA PRO A 229 -10.42 -8.51 17.35
C PRO A 229 -9.98 -9.86 16.80
N ASP A 230 -10.32 -10.15 15.54
CA ASP A 230 -9.95 -11.38 14.83
C ASP A 230 -9.62 -11.07 13.37
N LEU A 231 -8.34 -11.21 13.03
CA LEU A 231 -7.79 -11.03 11.69
C LEU A 231 -8.36 -12.05 10.69
N SER A 232 -8.56 -13.30 11.09
CA SER A 232 -8.99 -14.37 10.19
C SER A 232 -10.37 -14.11 9.61
N THR A 233 -11.28 -13.53 10.40
CA THR A 233 -12.60 -13.09 9.94
C THR A 233 -12.48 -12.08 8.80
N ARG A 234 -11.67 -11.02 8.98
CA ARG A 234 -11.50 -10.00 7.93
C ARG A 234 -10.81 -10.54 6.68
N VAL A 235 -9.83 -11.44 6.85
CA VAL A 235 -9.18 -12.12 5.73
C VAL A 235 -10.19 -12.90 4.88
N ALA A 236 -11.12 -13.63 5.51
CA ALA A 236 -12.15 -14.38 4.79
C ALA A 236 -13.09 -13.45 4.00
N GLU A 237 -13.47 -12.30 4.57
CA GLU A 237 -14.27 -11.30 3.87
C GLU A 237 -13.57 -10.74 2.63
N LEU A 238 -12.26 -10.44 2.74
CA LEU A 238 -11.45 -9.92 1.64
C LEU A 238 -11.25 -10.95 0.53
N LEU A 239 -11.00 -12.21 0.87
CA LEU A 239 -10.95 -13.30 -0.12
C LEU A 239 -12.28 -13.41 -0.87
N SER A 240 -13.40 -13.40 -0.15
CA SER A 240 -14.74 -13.47 -0.73
C SER A 240 -15.07 -12.23 -1.59
N HIS A 241 -14.58 -11.05 -1.20
CA HIS A 241 -14.69 -9.83 -2.01
C HIS A 241 -14.01 -10.01 -3.37
N HIS A 242 -12.75 -10.45 -3.39
CA HIS A 242 -12.02 -10.64 -4.66
C HIS A 242 -12.60 -11.76 -5.51
N GLU A 243 -13.13 -12.83 -4.92
CA GLU A 243 -13.86 -13.87 -5.67
C GLU A 243 -15.08 -13.29 -6.41
N ARG A 244 -15.89 -12.46 -5.73
CA ARG A 244 -17.01 -11.75 -6.37
C ARG A 244 -16.54 -10.81 -7.46
N ARG A 245 -15.45 -10.08 -7.22
CA ARG A 245 -14.88 -9.13 -8.18
C ARG A 245 -14.37 -9.82 -9.45
N LEU A 246 -13.67 -10.94 -9.30
CA LEU A 246 -13.22 -11.77 -10.43
C LEU A 246 -14.41 -12.29 -11.25
N ALA A 247 -15.46 -12.78 -10.59
CA ALA A 247 -16.68 -13.23 -11.26
C ALA A 247 -17.40 -12.09 -12.00
N GLU A 248 -17.42 -10.88 -11.43
CA GLU A 248 -17.93 -9.68 -12.06
C GLU A 248 -17.15 -9.33 -13.34
N VAL A 249 -15.82 -9.23 -13.25
CA VAL A 249 -14.95 -8.92 -14.41
C VAL A 249 -15.18 -9.93 -15.54
N LEU A 250 -15.21 -11.23 -15.22
CA LEU A 250 -15.53 -12.25 -16.20
C LEU A 250 -16.90 -12.01 -16.83
N LYS A 251 -17.95 -11.71 -16.05
CA LYS A 251 -19.31 -11.46 -16.54
C LYS A 251 -19.39 -10.23 -17.46
N LEU A 252 -18.56 -9.22 -17.25
CA LEU A 252 -18.48 -8.02 -18.10
C LEU A 252 -17.88 -8.33 -19.47
N LEU A 253 -16.91 -9.23 -19.54
CA LEU A 253 -16.22 -9.66 -20.77
C LEU A 253 -17.09 -10.53 -21.69
N LYS A 254 -18.08 -9.92 -22.34
CA LYS A 254 -18.92 -10.54 -23.39
C LYS A 254 -18.39 -10.32 -24.81
N GLU A 255 -17.59 -9.27 -24.97
CA GLU A 255 -16.90 -8.84 -26.18
C GLU A 255 -15.50 -8.37 -25.77
N PRO A 256 -14.52 -8.28 -26.70
CA PRO A 256 -13.21 -7.75 -26.37
C PRO A 256 -13.30 -6.32 -25.80
N MET A 257 -12.73 -6.09 -24.61
CA MET A 257 -12.76 -4.80 -23.92
C MET A 257 -11.38 -4.39 -23.41
N THR A 258 -11.08 -3.10 -23.38
CA THR A 258 -9.87 -2.59 -22.71
C THR A 258 -10.03 -2.62 -21.18
N THR A 259 -8.93 -2.58 -20.43
CA THR A 259 -8.96 -2.46 -18.96
C THR A 259 -9.74 -1.21 -18.52
N TYR A 260 -9.55 -0.09 -19.22
CA TYR A 260 -10.31 1.14 -18.94
C TYR A 260 -11.82 0.93 -19.07
N GLN A 261 -12.28 0.28 -20.15
CA GLN A 261 -13.70 -0.02 -20.35
C GLN A 261 -14.25 -0.98 -19.29
N ILE A 262 -13.43 -1.90 -18.78
CA ILE A 262 -13.80 -2.82 -17.70
C ILE A 262 -13.93 -2.06 -16.39
N ALA A 263 -12.95 -1.20 -16.06
CA ALA A 263 -12.98 -0.34 -14.86
C ALA A 263 -14.23 0.56 -14.85
N GLN A 264 -14.64 1.11 -16.00
CA GLN A 264 -15.88 1.89 -16.13
C GLN A 264 -17.14 1.10 -15.78
N ARG A 265 -17.18 -0.21 -16.07
CA ARG A 265 -18.37 -1.05 -15.91
C ARG A 265 -18.40 -1.84 -14.59
N MET A 266 -17.30 -1.86 -13.84
CA MET A 266 -17.23 -2.46 -12.51
C MET A 266 -18.04 -1.64 -11.49
N ALA A 267 -18.63 -2.32 -10.51
CA ALA A 267 -19.34 -1.69 -9.41
C ALA A 267 -18.36 -1.18 -8.34
N TRP A 268 -18.41 0.10 -8.01
CA TRP A 268 -17.52 0.69 -7.01
C TRP A 268 -18.30 1.23 -5.82
N ASP A 269 -17.79 0.98 -4.61
CA ASP A 269 -18.41 1.46 -3.37
C ASP A 269 -18.39 2.99 -3.25
N ALA A 270 -17.42 3.65 -3.90
CA ALA A 270 -17.30 5.11 -3.97
C ALA A 270 -18.27 5.77 -4.97
N GLY A 271 -19.11 4.99 -5.66
CA GLY A 271 -20.07 5.48 -6.65
C GLY A 271 -19.67 5.23 -8.11
N PRO A 272 -20.40 5.76 -9.09
CA PRO A 272 -20.16 5.50 -10.50
C PRO A 272 -18.79 6.04 -10.96
N PHE A 273 -18.09 5.26 -11.80
CA PHE A 273 -16.76 5.61 -12.30
C PHE A 273 -16.71 6.98 -12.97
N GLU A 274 -17.77 7.39 -13.67
CA GLU A 274 -17.84 8.68 -14.36
C GLU A 274 -17.70 9.87 -13.40
N GLN A 275 -18.18 9.71 -12.16
CA GLN A 275 -18.15 10.73 -11.11
C GLN A 275 -16.81 10.79 -10.38
N PHE A 276 -15.93 9.81 -10.60
CA PHE A 276 -14.60 9.82 -10.00
C PHE A 276 -13.78 10.98 -10.56
N ASP A 277 -13.05 11.64 -9.66
CA ASP A 277 -11.96 12.50 -10.05
C ASP A 277 -10.85 11.67 -10.73
N VAL A 278 -9.88 12.36 -11.32
CA VAL A 278 -8.81 11.68 -12.08
C VAL A 278 -7.96 10.78 -11.17
N TYR A 279 -7.84 11.15 -9.90
CA TYR A 279 -7.11 10.37 -8.90
C TYR A 279 -7.75 9.00 -8.69
N ASN A 280 -9.04 8.95 -8.37
CA ASN A 280 -9.77 7.70 -8.14
C ASN A 280 -9.91 6.86 -9.42
N LYS A 281 -9.96 7.48 -10.61
CA LYS A 281 -9.93 6.75 -11.89
C LYS A 281 -8.64 5.96 -12.07
N ILE A 282 -7.49 6.51 -11.68
CA ILE A 282 -6.20 5.81 -11.78
C ILE A 282 -6.19 4.53 -10.93
N PHE A 283 -6.67 4.59 -9.68
CA PHE A 283 -6.76 3.40 -8.83
C PHE A 283 -7.74 2.37 -9.37
N ALA A 284 -8.89 2.81 -9.87
CA ALA A 284 -9.87 1.92 -10.47
C ALA A 284 -9.32 1.18 -11.70
N ILE A 285 -8.53 1.86 -12.55
CA ILE A 285 -7.86 1.25 -13.70
C ILE A 285 -6.79 0.26 -13.22
N GLY A 286 -5.95 0.65 -12.25
CA GLY A 286 -4.90 -0.21 -11.69
C GLY A 286 -5.46 -1.48 -11.06
N GLU A 287 -6.57 -1.38 -10.34
CA GLU A 287 -7.27 -2.52 -9.73
C GLU A 287 -7.94 -3.41 -10.78
N ALA A 288 -8.62 -2.84 -11.77
CA ALA A 288 -9.15 -3.63 -12.89
C ALA A 288 -8.03 -4.39 -13.61
N TYR A 289 -6.88 -3.75 -13.80
CA TYR A 289 -5.73 -4.38 -14.45
C TYR A 289 -5.18 -5.55 -13.63
N SER A 290 -5.01 -5.40 -12.31
CA SER A 290 -4.51 -6.48 -11.45
C SER A 290 -5.42 -7.71 -11.47
N HIS A 291 -6.74 -7.51 -11.53
CA HIS A 291 -7.71 -8.60 -11.68
C HIS A 291 -7.59 -9.30 -13.04
N LEU A 292 -7.35 -8.56 -14.12
CA LEU A 292 -7.18 -9.13 -15.46
C LEU A 292 -5.88 -9.93 -15.58
N LEU A 293 -4.79 -9.45 -15.00
CA LEU A 293 -3.52 -10.21 -14.92
C LEU A 293 -3.69 -11.52 -14.16
N TYR A 294 -4.41 -11.50 -13.04
CA TYR A 294 -4.74 -12.72 -12.31
C TYR A 294 -5.56 -13.70 -13.15
N LEU A 295 -6.63 -13.23 -13.78
CA LEU A 295 -7.48 -14.07 -14.65
C LEU A 295 -6.70 -14.62 -15.85
N GLU A 296 -5.78 -13.84 -16.42
CA GLU A 296 -4.94 -14.27 -17.53
C GLU A 296 -4.01 -15.41 -17.11
N GLU A 297 -3.36 -15.27 -15.95
CA GLU A 297 -2.49 -16.33 -15.42
C GLU A 297 -3.27 -17.62 -15.13
N GLN A 298 -4.55 -17.51 -14.73
CA GLN A 298 -5.45 -18.66 -14.58
C GLN A 298 -5.96 -19.23 -15.92
N GLY A 299 -5.65 -18.61 -17.05
CA GLY A 299 -6.14 -19.00 -18.38
C GLY A 299 -7.63 -18.70 -18.60
N ALA A 300 -8.25 -17.89 -17.75
CA ALA A 300 -9.68 -17.54 -17.83
C ALA A 300 -9.97 -16.38 -18.80
N VAL A 301 -8.94 -15.58 -19.10
CA VAL A 301 -8.94 -14.52 -20.12
C VAL A 301 -7.60 -14.53 -20.86
N ARG A 302 -7.55 -13.84 -21.99
CA ARG A 302 -6.32 -13.60 -22.75
C ARG A 302 -6.31 -12.18 -23.30
N ARG A 303 -5.12 -11.61 -23.43
CA ARG A 303 -4.90 -10.32 -24.10
C ARG A 303 -4.81 -10.43 -25.62
N ILE A 304 -5.30 -9.41 -26.30
CA ILE A 304 -5.18 -9.17 -27.73
C ILE A 304 -4.43 -7.84 -27.89
N GLU A 305 -3.17 -7.92 -28.30
CA GLU A 305 -2.32 -6.76 -28.56
C GLU A 305 -2.68 -6.17 -29.94
N LYS A 306 -3.10 -4.90 -29.96
CA LYS A 306 -3.32 -4.07 -31.16
C LYS A 306 -2.70 -2.68 -30.90
N ASP A 307 -3.35 -1.61 -31.37
CA ASP A 307 -3.00 -0.22 -30.98
C ASP A 307 -3.18 0.01 -29.47
N VAL A 308 -4.14 -0.71 -28.87
CA VAL A 308 -4.33 -0.85 -27.41
C VAL A 308 -4.61 -2.32 -27.08
N VAL A 309 -4.46 -2.68 -25.80
CA VAL A 309 -4.71 -4.00 -25.24
C VAL A 309 -6.21 -4.19 -25.01
N TYR A 310 -6.75 -5.26 -25.61
CA TYR A 310 -8.09 -5.75 -25.32
C TYR A 310 -8.01 -7.10 -24.61
N TRP A 311 -8.98 -7.36 -23.74
CA TRP A 311 -9.16 -8.62 -23.02
C TRP A 311 -10.37 -9.36 -23.57
N THR A 312 -10.23 -10.67 -23.74
CA THR A 312 -11.33 -11.60 -24.06
C THR A 312 -11.24 -12.82 -23.19
N ARG A 313 -12.35 -13.52 -22.99
CA ARG A 313 -12.34 -14.91 -22.56
C ARG A 313 -11.70 -15.81 -23.63
#